data_AF-A0A1G1M4V6-F1
#
_entry.id   AF-A0A1G1M4V6-F1
#
_cell.length_a   1.000
_cell.length_b   1.000
_cell.length_c   1.000
_cell.angle_alpha   90.00
_cell.angle_beta   90.00
_cell.angle_gamma   90.00
#
_symmetry.space_group_name_H-M   'P 1'
#
loop_
_entity.id
_entity.type
_entity.pdbx_description
1 polymer ?
#
loop_
_entity_poly.entity_id
_entity_poly.type
_entity_poly.pdbx_seq_one_letter_code
_entity_poly.pdbx_strand_id
1 'polypeptide(L)'
;MGWENNPAEGEIMFVWIFHRVSGLLLIVLMGLKIYTGFGILGKYGEKLIEPMRVLHHHMLLDTLIIGLFIYHALYGLRTCLIDLGMRGEKMLFWIFTIAGTIVFIWLTWFLVLPKYGT
;
A
#
# COMPACT_ATOMS: atom_id res chain seq x y z
N MET A 1 12.24 10.20 -26.66
CA MET A 1 12.05 9.24 -25.56
C MET A 1 13.43 8.69 -25.24
N GLY A 2 14.01 9.05 -24.08
CA GLY A 2 15.41 8.77 -23.75
C GLY A 2 15.66 8.28 -22.32
N TRP A 3 14.60 7.82 -21.63
CA TRP A 3 14.68 7.35 -20.24
C TRP A 3 15.27 5.93 -20.11
N GLU A 4 15.51 5.24 -21.23
CA GLU A 4 16.08 3.89 -21.26
C GLU A 4 17.59 3.87 -20.87
N ASN A 5 18.28 5.01 -20.97
CA ASN A 5 19.74 5.06 -20.84
C ASN A 5 20.25 5.52 -19.46
N ASN A 6 19.38 5.92 -18.54
CA ASN A 6 19.76 6.35 -17.19
C ASN A 6 18.88 5.68 -16.11
N PRO A 7 19.39 4.68 -15.39
CA PRO A 7 18.59 3.93 -14.42
C PRO A 7 18.04 4.79 -13.26
N ALA A 8 18.70 5.90 -12.91
CA ALA A 8 18.22 6.79 -11.85
C ALA A 8 16.93 7.53 -12.26
N GLU A 9 16.79 7.93 -13.52
CA GLU A 9 15.58 8.58 -14.03
C GLU A 9 14.39 7.63 -14.04
N GLY A 10 14.63 6.35 -14.36
CA GLY A 10 13.63 5.29 -14.30
C GLY A 10 13.08 5.08 -12.88
N GLU A 11 13.96 5.02 -11.88
CA GLU A 11 13.56 4.89 -10.46
C GLU A 11 12.71 6.08 -9.99
N ILE A 12 13.10 7.31 -10.35
CA ILE A 12 12.35 8.53 -10.01
C ILE A 12 10.96 8.53 -10.66
N MET A 13 10.90 8.23 -11.96
CA MET A 13 9.65 8.18 -12.70
C MET A 13 8.72 7.10 -12.13
N PHE A 14 9.25 5.92 -11.81
CA PHE A 14 8.49 4.86 -11.16
C PHE A 14 7.89 5.32 -9.83
N VAL A 15 8.72 5.86 -8.92
CA VAL A 15 8.27 6.31 -7.60
C VAL A 15 7.15 7.35 -7.72
N TRP A 16 7.31 8.30 -8.64
CA TRP A 16 6.31 9.34 -8.88
C TRP A 16 4.98 8.78 -9.41
N ILE A 17 5.01 7.88 -10.41
CA ILE A 17 3.79 7.27 -10.97
C ILE A 17 3.14 6.40 -9.89
N PHE A 18 3.93 5.55 -9.25
CA PHE A 18 3.48 4.63 -8.21
C PHE A 18 2.81 5.39 -7.08
N HIS A 19 3.43 6.45 -6.55
CA HIS A 19 2.88 7.20 -5.42
C HIS A 19 1.48 7.77 -5.74
N ARG A 20 1.27 8.30 -6.96
CA ARG A 20 -0.03 8.83 -7.39
C ARG A 20 -1.07 7.73 -7.57
N VAL A 21 -0.73 6.68 -8.31
CA VAL A 21 -1.66 5.59 -8.62
C VAL A 21 -2.02 4.82 -7.34
N SER A 22 -1.03 4.50 -6.50
CA SER A 22 -1.26 3.85 -5.20
C SER A 22 -2.12 4.70 -4.28
N GLY A 23 -1.95 6.03 -4.26
CA GLY A 23 -2.79 6.94 -3.48
C GLY A 23 -4.26 6.87 -3.89
N LEU A 24 -4.54 6.91 -5.20
CA LEU A 24 -5.91 6.78 -5.72
C LEU A 24 -6.52 5.41 -5.39
N LEU A 25 -5.74 4.34 -5.55
CA LEU A 25 -6.18 2.99 -5.18
C LEU A 25 -6.46 2.87 -3.68
N LEU A 26 -5.61 3.45 -2.83
CA LEU A 26 -5.78 3.44 -1.37
C LEU A 26 -7.03 4.20 -0.95
N ILE A 27 -7.37 5.32 -1.58
CA ILE A 27 -8.63 6.04 -1.30
C ILE A 27 -9.83 5.10 -1.52
N VAL A 28 -9.86 4.38 -2.64
CA VAL A 28 -10.95 3.45 -2.96
C VAL A 28 -10.96 2.27 -1.99
N LEU A 29 -9.82 1.61 -1.79
CA LEU A 29 -9.72 0.40 -0.98
C LEU A 29 -9.96 0.67 0.51
N MET A 30 -9.42 1.76 1.05
CA MET A 30 -9.70 2.16 2.43
C MET A 30 -11.14 2.65 2.59
N GLY A 31 -11.68 3.38 1.61
CA GLY A 31 -13.10 3.72 1.58
C GLY A 31 -13.98 2.47 1.66
N LEU A 32 -13.63 1.42 0.91
CA LEU A 32 -14.31 0.13 0.96
C LEU A 32 -14.18 -0.53 2.35
N LYS A 33 -13.00 -0.52 2.98
CA LYS A 33 -12.79 -1.05 4.33
C LYS A 33 -13.60 -0.31 5.39
N ILE A 34 -13.63 1.02 5.33
CA ILE A 34 -14.43 1.85 6.23
C ILE A 34 -15.92 1.53 6.04
N TYR A 35 -16.39 1.51 4.79
CA TYR A 35 -17.78 1.23 4.45
C TYR A 35 -18.24 -0.14 4.96
N THR A 36 -17.47 -1.18 4.63
CA THR A 36 -17.75 -2.57 5.06
C THR A 36 -17.60 -2.76 6.57
N GLY A 37 -16.68 -2.05 7.22
CA GLY A 37 -16.53 -2.04 8.67
C GLY A 37 -17.80 -1.56 9.39
N PHE A 38 -18.41 -0.47 8.92
CA PHE A 38 -19.72 -0.05 9.42
C PHE A 38 -20.83 -1.07 9.15
N GLY A 39 -20.75 -1.77 8.00
CA GLY A 39 -21.69 -2.83 7.65
C GLY A 39 -21.65 -4.02 8.62
N ILE A 40 -20.47 -4.42 9.07
CA ILE A 40 -20.31 -5.50 10.07
C ILE A 40 -20.91 -5.11 11.42
N LEU A 41 -20.87 -3.83 11.78
CA LEU A 41 -21.52 -3.30 12.98
C LEU A 41 -23.04 -3.19 12.87
N GLY A 42 -23.64 -3.71 11.79
CA GLY A 42 -25.10 -3.73 11.59
C GLY A 42 -25.70 -2.42 11.10
N LYS A 43 -24.89 -1.43 10.70
CA LYS A 43 -25.37 -0.10 10.25
C LYS A 43 -26.40 -0.18 9.10
N TYR A 44 -26.31 -1.22 8.26
CA TYR A 44 -27.16 -1.41 7.09
C TYR A 44 -28.20 -2.53 7.27
N GLY A 45 -28.43 -2.97 8.51
CA GLY A 45 -29.35 -4.05 8.86
C GLY A 45 -28.71 -5.44 8.89
N GLU A 46 -29.31 -6.34 9.67
CA GLU A 46 -28.73 -7.66 10.00
C GLU A 46 -28.47 -8.53 8.77
N LYS A 47 -29.35 -8.46 7.76
CA LYS A 47 -29.21 -9.24 6.52
C LYS A 47 -27.94 -8.92 5.73
N LEU A 48 -27.35 -7.74 5.93
CA LEU A 48 -26.15 -7.29 5.23
C LEU A 48 -24.86 -7.52 6.04
N ILE A 49 -24.93 -7.94 7.31
CA ILE A 49 -23.73 -8.19 8.13
C ILE A 49 -22.85 -9.26 7.49
N GLU A 50 -23.44 -10.38 7.06
CA GLU A 50 -22.69 -11.51 6.47
C GLU A 50 -22.00 -11.13 5.15
N PRO A 51 -22.69 -10.57 4.12
CA PRO A 51 -22.02 -10.10 2.91
C PRO A 51 -20.92 -9.06 3.18
N MET A 52 -21.16 -8.13 4.10
CA MET A 52 -20.15 -7.11 4.46
C MET A 52 -18.95 -7.74 5.13
N ARG A 53 -19.15 -8.76 5.97
CA ARG A 53 -18.06 -9.51 6.61
C ARG A 53 -17.23 -10.25 5.57
N VAL A 54 -17.85 -10.96 4.61
CA VAL A 54 -17.11 -11.66 3.54
C VAL A 54 -16.24 -10.68 2.74
N LEU A 55 -16.79 -9.53 2.35
CA LEU A 55 -16.04 -8.54 1.58
C LEU A 55 -14.95 -7.85 2.41
N HIS A 56 -15.23 -7.56 3.69
CA HIS A 56 -14.24 -6.98 4.60
C HIS A 56 -13.12 -7.96 4.96
N HIS A 57 -13.41 -9.25 4.98
CA HIS A 57 -12.46 -10.33 5.25
C HIS A 57 -12.10 -11.04 3.94
N HIS A 58 -11.49 -10.30 3.01
CA HIS A 58 -10.96 -10.84 1.77
C HIS A 58 -9.44 -10.72 1.73
N MET A 59 -8.74 -11.86 1.68
CA MET A 59 -7.27 -11.92 1.75
C MET A 59 -6.59 -11.01 0.74
N LEU A 60 -7.01 -11.06 -0.52
CA LEU A 60 -6.43 -10.23 -1.58
C LEU A 60 -6.56 -8.73 -1.28
N LEU A 61 -7.69 -8.28 -0.72
CA LEU A 61 -7.90 -6.87 -0.40
C LEU A 61 -7.01 -6.44 0.76
N ASP A 62 -6.86 -7.28 1.78
CA ASP A 62 -5.99 -7.02 2.92
C ASP A 62 -4.52 -6.93 2.49
N THR A 63 -4.03 -7.92 1.73
CA THR A 63 -2.66 -7.94 1.21
C THR A 63 -2.39 -6.73 0.31
N LEU A 64 -3.32 -6.41 -0.59
CA LEU A 64 -3.18 -5.27 -1.51
C LEU A 64 -3.14 -3.95 -0.75
N ILE A 65 -4.01 -3.74 0.24
CA ILE A 65 -4.02 -2.52 1.06
C ILE A 65 -2.72 -2.39 1.84
N ILE A 66 -2.27 -3.47 2.51
CA ILE A 66 -1.03 -3.44 3.29
C ILE A 66 0.16 -3.09 2.39
N GLY A 67 0.29 -3.76 1.24
CA GLY A 67 1.36 -3.48 0.29
C GLY A 67 1.32 -2.04 -0.23
N LEU A 68 0.17 -1.61 -0.75
CA LEU A 68 0.02 -0.25 -1.27
C LEU A 68 0.29 0.80 -0.18
N PHE A 69 -0.22 0.60 1.03
CA PHE A 69 -0.04 1.54 2.14
C PHE A 69 1.43 1.70 2.52
N ILE A 70 2.17 0.59 2.69
CA ILE A 70 3.59 0.61 3.06
C ILE A 70 4.41 1.34 2.00
N TYR A 71 4.32 0.92 0.74
CA TYR A 71 5.15 1.54 -0.31
C TYR A 71 4.71 2.99 -0.58
N HIS A 72 3.41 3.30 -0.52
CA HIS A 72 2.94 4.68 -0.67
C HIS A 72 3.51 5.59 0.40
N ALA A 73 3.46 5.16 1.68
CA ALA A 73 3.98 5.92 2.81
C ALA A 73 5.51 6.08 2.75
N LEU A 74 6.25 5.01 2.46
CA LEU A 74 7.71 5.04 2.40
C LEU A 74 8.23 5.86 1.22
N TYR A 75 7.59 5.78 0.06
CA TYR A 75 7.95 6.62 -1.09
C TYR A 75 7.54 8.07 -0.91
N GLY A 76 6.42 8.35 -0.24
CA GLY A 76 6.09 9.72 0.19
C GLY A 76 7.12 10.27 1.16
N LEU A 77 7.54 9.48 2.15
CA LEU A 77 8.59 9.86 3.10
C LEU A 77 9.92 10.10 2.39
N ARG A 78 10.31 9.25 1.42
CA ARG A 78 11.48 9.48 0.57
C ARG A 78 11.42 10.86 -0.09
N THR A 79 10.28 11.22 -0.70
CA THR A 79 10.11 12.53 -1.32
C THR A 79 10.29 13.66 -0.31
N CYS A 80 9.65 13.57 0.87
CA CYS A 80 9.84 14.56 1.93
C CYS A 80 11.32 14.71 2.35
N LEU A 81 12.06 13.60 2.45
CA LEU A 81 13.48 13.64 2.82
C LEU A 81 14.35 14.29 1.73
N ILE A 82 14.06 14.04 0.46
CA ILE A 82 14.74 14.68 -0.66
C ILE A 82 14.43 16.18 -0.67
N ASP A 83 13.18 16.57 -0.44
CA ASP A 83 12.76 17.97 -0.37
C ASP A 83 13.43 18.71 0.79
N LEU A 84 13.76 18.01 1.88
CA LEU A 84 14.55 18.53 3.01
C LEU A 84 16.06 18.58 2.74
N GLY A 85 16.50 18.21 1.53
CA GLY A 85 17.89 18.34 1.08
C GLY A 85 18.74 17.08 1.19
N MET A 86 18.15 15.92 1.53
CA MET A 86 18.90 14.65 1.47
C MET A 86 19.27 14.30 0.03
N ARG A 87 20.56 14.04 -0.20
CA ARG A 87 21.11 13.62 -1.50
C ARG A 87 21.16 12.10 -1.61
N GLY A 88 21.33 11.60 -2.83
CA GLY A 88 21.47 10.16 -3.08
C GLY A 88 20.15 9.45 -3.36
N GLU A 89 19.40 9.97 -4.33
CA GLU A 89 18.08 9.49 -4.73
C GLU A 89 17.99 7.98 -4.98
N LYS A 90 19.03 7.41 -5.60
CA LYS A 90 19.15 5.97 -5.86
C LYS A 90 19.34 5.18 -4.57
N MET A 91 20.24 5.64 -3.69
CA MET A 91 20.45 4.98 -2.40
C MET A 91 19.17 5.00 -1.55
N LEU A 92 18.49 6.16 -1.51
CA LEU A 92 17.20 6.28 -0.82
C LEU A 92 16.13 5.38 -1.44
N PHE A 93 16.05 5.30 -2.77
CA PHE A 93 15.13 4.38 -3.45
C PHE A 93 15.34 2.94 -2.99
N TRP A 94 16.58 2.45 -2.98
CA TRP A 94 16.88 1.08 -2.56
C TRP A 94 16.64 0.85 -1.06
N ILE A 95 17.03 1.78 -0.19
CA ILE A 95 16.77 1.69 1.25
C ILE A 95 15.26 1.55 1.52
N PHE A 96 14.45 2.47 0.98
CA PHE A 96 13.00 2.45 1.19
C PHE A 96 12.33 1.24 0.53
N THR A 97 12.81 0.79 -0.62
CA THR A 97 12.27 -0.40 -1.29
C THR A 97 12.58 -1.67 -0.48
N ILE A 98 13.82 -1.87 -0.03
CA ILE A 98 14.20 -3.02 0.79
C ILE A 98 13.46 -3.00 2.13
N ALA A 99 13.44 -1.85 2.82
CA ALA A 99 12.70 -1.68 4.06
C ALA A 99 11.21 -1.98 3.87
N GLY A 100 10.60 -1.44 2.80
CA GLY A 100 9.21 -1.71 2.44
C GLY A 100 8.93 -3.19 2.19
N THR A 101 9.80 -3.87 1.45
CA THR A 101 9.68 -5.31 1.18
C THR A 101 9.75 -6.13 2.47
N ILE A 102 10.70 -5.83 3.37
CA ILE A 102 10.84 -6.53 4.65
C ILE A 102 9.57 -6.34 5.50
N VAL A 103 9.12 -5.10 5.64
CA VAL A 103 7.92 -4.77 6.43
C VAL A 103 6.66 -5.41 5.82
N PHE A 104 6.53 -5.40 4.49
CA PHE A 104 5.43 -6.02 3.78
C PHE A 104 5.38 -7.54 3.98
N ILE A 105 6.51 -8.23 3.82
CA ILE A 105 6.61 -9.67 4.06
C ILE A 105 6.25 -9.98 5.52
N TRP A 106 6.84 -9.24 6.46
CA TRP A 106 6.59 -9.45 7.89
C TRP A 106 5.12 -9.23 8.26
N LEU A 107 4.49 -8.14 7.82
CA LEU A 107 3.08 -7.87 8.10
C LEU A 107 2.15 -8.86 7.40
N THR A 108 2.46 -9.29 6.18
CA THR A 108 1.67 -10.30 5.49
C THR A 108 1.75 -11.64 6.22
N TRP A 109 2.96 -12.06 6.60
CA TRP A 109 3.18 -13.29 7.36
C TRP A 109 2.58 -13.26 8.76
N PHE A 110 2.65 -12.12 9.46
CA PHE A 110 2.20 -12.00 10.84
C PHE A 110 0.70 -11.71 10.97
N LEU A 111 0.12 -10.88 10.10
CA LEU A 111 -1.28 -10.44 10.20
C LEU A 111 -2.21 -11.11 9.20
N VAL A 112 -1.77 -11.30 7.95
CA VAL A 112 -2.65 -11.75 6.87
C VAL A 112 -2.73 -13.26 6.83
N LEU A 113 -1.60 -13.96 6.70
CA LEU A 113 -1.60 -15.42 6.58
C LEU A 113 -2.30 -16.13 7.76
N PRO A 114 -2.06 -15.76 9.03
CA PRO A 114 -2.73 -16.42 10.15
C PRO A 114 -4.23 -16.13 10.21
N LYS A 115 -4.67 -14.97 9.68
CA LYS A 115 -6.08 -14.59 9.59
C LYS A 115 -6.85 -15.44 8.57
N TYR A 116 -6.18 -15.88 7.50
CA TYR A 116 -6.82 -16.62 6.40
C TYR A 116 -6.48 -18.11 6.37
N GLY A 117 -5.50 -18.56 7.15
CA GLY A 117 -5.11 -19.96 7.27
C GLY A 117 -4.33 -20.48 6.07
N THR A 118 -3.12 -20.99 6.34
CA THR A 118 -2.53 -22.12 5.59
C THR A 118 -3.01 -23.42 6.21
#